data_AF-A0A5B0HD67-F1
#
_entry.id   AF-A0A5B0HD67-F1
#
_cell.length_a   1.000
_cell.length_b   1.000
_cell.length_c   1.000
_cell.angle_alpha   90.00
_cell.angle_beta   90.00
_cell.angle_gamma   90.00
#
_symmetry.space_group_name_H-M   'P 1'
#
loop_
_entity.id
_entity.type
_entity.pdbx_description
1 polymer ?
#
loop_
_entity_poly.entity_id
_entity_poly.type
_entity_poly.pdbx_seq_one_letter_code
_entity_poly.pdbx_strand_id
1 'polypeptide(L)'
;MKREWTFRVKCSHPDCKEWDIFRYDTQRDMVNSFEVKHYSGDRWKCLRHKEPNRVLSASNPETRFEVVSDQKEHGRFFGNSGLVTGPGFLAYAEDLPAGAKLIITARIELPPEPGRDTKTIDMFAEAK
;
A
#
# COMPACT_ATOMS: atom_id res chain seq x y z
N MET A 1 -13.54 -23.44 -25.45
CA MET A 1 -13.47 -22.31 -24.49
C MET A 1 -13.48 -22.90 -23.09
N LYS A 2 -12.40 -22.76 -22.30
CA LYS A 2 -12.33 -23.33 -20.94
C LYS A 2 -13.23 -22.46 -20.02
N ARG A 3 -14.06 -23.09 -19.19
CA ARG A 3 -14.97 -22.36 -18.27
C ARG A 3 -14.14 -21.79 -17.13
N GLU A 4 -14.02 -20.46 -17.08
CA GLU A 4 -13.39 -19.75 -15.96
C GLU A 4 -14.33 -19.74 -14.75
N TRP A 5 -13.81 -20.05 -13.56
CA TRP A 5 -14.56 -20.04 -12.31
C TRP A 5 -14.23 -18.78 -11.55
N THR A 6 -15.25 -18.04 -11.11
CA THR A 6 -15.06 -16.74 -10.45
C THR A 6 -15.68 -16.74 -9.07
N PHE A 7 -14.93 -16.22 -8.10
CA PHE A 7 -15.40 -15.92 -6.75
C PHE A 7 -15.41 -14.40 -6.58
N ARG A 8 -16.57 -13.85 -6.24
CA ARG A 8 -16.78 -12.41 -6.07
C ARG A 8 -17.14 -12.12 -4.64
N VAL A 9 -16.52 -11.08 -4.08
CA VAL A 9 -16.80 -10.63 -2.71
C VAL A 9 -17.02 -9.13 -2.70
N LYS A 10 -17.95 -8.71 -1.85
CA LYS A 10 -18.21 -7.30 -1.56
C LYS A 10 -17.52 -6.94 -0.25
N CYS A 11 -16.99 -5.72 -0.15
CA CYS A 11 -16.44 -5.22 1.11
C CYS A 11 -17.54 -5.19 2.17
N SER A 12 -17.23 -5.73 3.35
CA SER A 12 -18.17 -5.79 4.47
C SER A 12 -18.28 -4.51 5.29
N HIS A 13 -17.52 -3.46 4.96
CA HIS A 13 -17.67 -2.17 5.62
C HIS A 13 -19.01 -1.53 5.21
N PRO A 14 -19.78 -0.95 6.16
CA PRO A 14 -21.01 -0.22 5.86
C PRO A 14 -20.79 0.82 4.76
N ASP A 15 -21.73 0.90 3.82
CA ASP A 15 -21.73 1.84 2.69
C ASP A 15 -20.56 1.72 1.70
N CYS A 16 -19.68 0.72 1.86
CA CYS A 16 -18.65 0.44 0.86
C CYS A 16 -19.25 -0.28 -0.36
N LYS A 17 -18.93 0.25 -1.55
CA LYS A 17 -19.36 -0.30 -2.85
C LYS A 17 -18.24 -1.09 -3.55
N GLU A 18 -17.12 -1.33 -2.88
CA GLU A 18 -15.96 -2.00 -3.47
C GLU A 18 -16.19 -3.52 -3.57
N TRP A 19 -15.75 -4.10 -4.68
CA TRP A 19 -15.82 -5.52 -4.99
C TRP A 19 -14.46 -6.02 -5.43
N ASP A 20 -14.19 -7.30 -5.16
CA ASP A 20 -13.04 -8.01 -5.70
C ASP A 20 -13.48 -9.27 -6.47
N ILE A 21 -12.66 -9.67 -7.44
CA ILE A 21 -12.94 -10.80 -8.33
C ILE A 21 -11.70 -11.68 -8.41
N PHE A 22 -11.79 -12.86 -7.82
CA PHE A 22 -10.78 -13.91 -7.93
C PHE A 22 -11.20 -14.88 -9.03
N ARG A 23 -10.25 -15.22 -9.91
CA ARG A 23 -10.46 -16.09 -11.07
C ARG A 23 -9.63 -17.35 -10.94
N TYR A 24 -10.24 -18.48 -11.23
CA TYR A 24 -9.65 -19.80 -11.11
C TYR A 24 -9.89 -20.62 -12.36
N ASP A 25 -8.92 -21.46 -12.68
CA ASP A 25 -8.95 -22.36 -13.83
C ASP A 25 -9.92 -23.53 -13.64
N THR A 26 -10.14 -23.96 -12.40
CA THR A 26 -11.02 -25.07 -12.06
C THR A 26 -11.91 -24.73 -10.86
N GLN A 27 -13.07 -25.38 -10.80
CA GLN A 27 -13.98 -25.25 -9.66
C GLN A 27 -13.33 -25.74 -8.36
N ARG A 28 -12.50 -26.79 -8.44
CA ARG A 28 -11.82 -27.37 -7.28
C ARG A 28 -10.87 -26.37 -6.65
N ASP A 29 -10.12 -25.63 -7.46
CA ASP A 29 -9.18 -24.62 -6.97
C ASP A 29 -9.94 -23.47 -6.31
N MET A 30 -11.03 -23.00 -6.93
CA MET A 30 -11.89 -21.98 -6.34
C MET A 30 -12.40 -22.41 -4.95
N VAL A 31 -13.02 -23.59 -4.83
CA VAL A 31 -13.60 -24.06 -3.56
C VAL A 31 -12.54 -24.27 -2.47
N ASN A 32 -11.32 -24.68 -2.85
CA ASN A 32 -10.24 -24.91 -1.90
C ASN A 32 -9.36 -23.68 -1.64
N SER A 33 -9.62 -22.58 -2.33
CA SER A 33 -8.82 -21.36 -2.28
C SER A 33 -8.81 -20.71 -0.89
N PHE A 34 -7.77 -19.92 -0.63
CA PHE A 34 -7.68 -19.11 0.58
C PHE A 34 -8.84 -18.12 0.65
N GLU A 35 -9.17 -17.51 -0.49
CA GLU A 35 -10.19 -16.47 -0.61
C GLU A 35 -11.57 -17.03 -0.25
N VAL A 36 -12.00 -18.15 -0.84
CA VAL A 36 -13.30 -18.74 -0.48
C VAL A 36 -13.35 -19.09 1.01
N LYS A 37 -12.26 -19.63 1.58
CA LYS A 37 -12.22 -20.05 2.99
C LYS A 37 -12.25 -18.88 3.98
N HIS A 38 -11.66 -17.73 3.64
CA HIS A 38 -11.47 -16.61 4.58
C HIS A 38 -12.32 -15.38 4.27
N TYR A 39 -12.75 -15.19 3.04
CA TYR A 39 -13.46 -13.98 2.58
C TYR A 39 -14.96 -14.19 2.43
N SER A 40 -15.43 -15.44 2.36
CA SER A 40 -16.87 -15.75 2.35
C SER A 40 -17.57 -15.31 3.63
N GLY A 41 -18.84 -14.91 3.51
CA GLY A 41 -19.69 -14.51 4.64
C GLY A 41 -19.31 -13.14 5.20
N ASP A 42 -19.14 -12.14 4.33
CA ASP A 42 -18.88 -10.75 4.72
C ASP A 42 -17.62 -10.54 5.57
N ARG A 43 -16.61 -11.41 5.41
CA ARG A 43 -15.32 -11.28 6.11
C ARG A 43 -14.29 -10.47 5.35
N TRP A 44 -14.50 -10.24 4.06
CA TRP A 44 -13.60 -9.46 3.24
C TRP A 44 -13.76 -7.95 3.45
N LYS A 45 -12.63 -7.27 3.67
CA LYS A 45 -12.53 -5.81 3.68
C LYS A 45 -11.52 -5.39 2.62
N CYS A 46 -11.87 -4.37 1.83
CA CYS A 46 -10.91 -3.76 0.90
C CYS A 46 -9.77 -3.07 1.66
N LEU A 47 -8.68 -2.75 0.95
CA LEU A 47 -7.49 -2.13 1.56
C LEU A 47 -7.81 -0.81 2.27
N ARG A 48 -8.77 -0.02 1.75
CA ARG A 48 -9.23 1.22 2.39
C ARG A 48 -9.80 1.01 3.79
N HIS A 49 -10.45 -0.13 4.04
CA HIS A 49 -11.07 -0.45 5.32
C HIS A 49 -10.28 -1.44 6.17
N LYS A 50 -9.38 -2.20 5.56
CA LYS A 50 -8.47 -3.11 6.26
C LYS A 50 -7.27 -2.35 6.83
N GLU A 51 -6.69 -1.45 6.04
CA GLU A 51 -5.43 -0.76 6.35
C GLU A 51 -5.49 0.71 5.89
N PRO A 52 -6.42 1.52 6.44
CA PRO A 52 -6.69 2.89 5.95
C PRO A 52 -5.45 3.78 5.91
N ASN A 53 -4.56 3.63 6.91
CA ASN A 53 -3.35 4.45 7.03
C ASN A 53 -2.32 4.17 5.93
N ARG A 54 -2.44 3.07 5.20
CA ARG A 54 -1.57 2.75 4.05
C ARG A 54 -2.11 3.25 2.72
N VAL A 55 -3.35 3.74 2.70
CA VAL A 55 -3.98 4.21 1.48
C VAL A 55 -3.84 5.72 1.38
N LEU A 56 -3.15 6.18 0.34
CA LEU A 56 -3.05 7.60 0.02
C LEU A 56 -4.41 8.12 -0.46
N SER A 57 -4.83 9.26 0.06
CA SER A 57 -6.09 9.92 -0.27
C SER A 57 -6.00 11.42 0.03
N ALA A 58 -7.01 12.19 -0.34
CA ALA A 58 -7.05 13.61 -0.01
C ALA A 58 -6.99 13.88 1.52
N SER A 59 -7.49 12.96 2.34
CA SER A 59 -7.43 13.04 3.81
C SER A 59 -6.21 12.33 4.42
N ASN A 60 -5.46 11.58 3.63
CA ASN A 60 -4.23 10.91 4.02
C ASN A 60 -3.17 11.08 2.91
N PRO A 61 -2.59 12.28 2.77
CA PRO A 61 -1.76 12.62 1.62
C PRO A 61 -0.34 12.04 1.70
N GLU A 62 0.07 11.47 2.83
CA GLU A 62 1.41 10.94 3.03
C GLU A 62 1.37 9.63 3.82
N THR A 63 2.20 8.67 3.40
CA THR A 63 2.42 7.40 4.11
C THR A 63 3.90 7.12 4.23
N ARG A 64 4.28 6.44 5.32
CA ARG A 64 5.67 6.12 5.63
C ARG A 64 5.83 4.63 5.90
N PHE A 65 6.86 4.04 5.30
CA PHE A 65 7.33 2.69 5.58
C PHE A 65 8.76 2.77 6.11
N GLU A 66 9.02 2.12 7.24
CA GLU A 66 10.34 2.07 7.86
C GLU A 66 10.78 0.62 8.01
N VAL A 67 12.04 0.36 7.66
CA VAL A 67 12.68 -0.92 7.92
C VAL A 67 14.16 -0.69 8.25
N VAL A 68 14.69 -1.46 9.18
CA VAL A 68 16.10 -1.38 9.62
C VAL A 68 16.89 -2.51 8.98
N SER A 69 18.12 -2.20 8.56
CA SER A 69 19.10 -3.19 8.12
C SER A 69 19.69 -3.88 9.35
N ASP A 70 19.34 -5.14 9.56
CA ASP A 70 19.82 -5.96 10.66
C ASP A 70 20.90 -6.93 10.17
N GLN A 71 21.96 -7.08 10.96
CA GLN A 71 22.97 -8.12 10.73
C GLN A 71 22.43 -9.46 11.23
N LYS A 72 22.40 -10.45 10.34
CA LYS A 72 22.10 -11.86 10.66
C LYS A 72 23.34 -12.73 10.39
N GLU A 73 23.25 -14.01 10.74
CA GLU A 73 24.33 -14.99 10.57
C GLU A 73 24.87 -15.05 9.13
N HIS A 74 23.98 -14.92 8.15
CA HIS A 74 24.28 -15.13 6.73
C HIS A 74 24.21 -13.85 5.87
N GLY A 75 24.25 -12.67 6.48
CA GLY A 75 24.24 -11.39 5.74
C GLY A 75 23.43 -10.29 6.41
N ARG A 76 23.26 -9.16 5.72
CA ARG A 76 22.43 -8.03 6.17
C ARG A 76 21.07 -8.06 5.50
N PHE A 77 20.03 -7.70 6.25
CA PHE A 77 18.64 -7.81 5.79
C PHE A 77 17.77 -6.66 6.29
N PHE A 78 16.87 -6.21 5.43
CA PHE A 78 15.69 -5.43 5.81
C PHE A 78 14.56 -6.39 6.21
N GLY A 79 14.40 -6.65 7.51
CA GLY A 79 13.48 -7.67 8.00
C GLY A 79 13.85 -9.06 7.50
N ASN A 80 13.11 -9.58 6.51
CA ASN A 80 13.37 -10.90 5.89
C ASN A 80 13.87 -10.82 4.43
N SER A 81 14.23 -9.63 3.94
CA SER A 81 14.70 -9.44 2.56
C SER A 81 16.06 -8.74 2.52
N GLY A 82 16.97 -9.20 1.66
CA GLY A 82 18.24 -8.50 1.38
C GLY A 82 18.08 -7.28 0.46
N LEU A 83 16.90 -7.12 -0.15
CA LEU A 83 16.61 -6.07 -1.12
C LEU A 83 15.22 -5.48 -0.85
N VAL A 84 15.12 -4.15 -0.85
CA VAL A 84 13.85 -3.43 -0.90
C VAL A 84 13.79 -2.67 -2.22
N THR A 85 12.67 -2.79 -2.93
CA THR A 85 12.46 -2.17 -4.23
C THR A 85 11.20 -1.29 -4.22
N GLY A 86 11.24 -0.22 -5.01
CA GLY A 86 10.09 0.61 -5.26
C GLY A 86 10.29 1.51 -6.49
N PRO A 87 9.29 2.34 -6.84
CA PRO A 87 9.41 3.26 -7.96
C PRO A 87 10.60 4.22 -7.76
N GLY A 88 11.59 4.16 -8.65
CA GLY A 88 12.74 5.07 -8.64
C GLY A 88 13.87 4.74 -7.66
N PHE A 89 13.83 3.61 -6.93
CA PHE A 89 14.93 3.21 -6.06
C PHE A 89 15.09 1.69 -5.92
N LEU A 90 16.31 1.28 -5.58
CA LEU A 90 16.68 -0.05 -5.12
C LEU A 90 17.60 0.13 -3.90
N ALA A 91 17.39 -0.67 -2.86
CA ALA A 91 18.23 -0.64 -1.67
C ALA A 91 18.63 -2.07 -1.29
N TYR A 92 19.92 -2.37 -1.44
CA TYR A 92 20.52 -3.61 -0.95
C TYR A 92 20.97 -3.42 0.50
N ALA A 93 20.58 -4.34 1.38
CA ALA A 93 20.92 -4.26 2.80
C ALA A 93 22.43 -4.42 3.05
N GLU A 94 23.13 -5.17 2.19
CA GLU A 94 24.58 -5.39 2.29
C GLU A 94 25.42 -4.14 1.97
N ASP A 95 24.87 -3.19 1.22
CA ASP A 95 25.55 -1.94 0.89
C ASP A 95 25.44 -0.89 2.02
N LEU A 96 24.62 -1.15 3.04
CA LEU A 96 24.36 -0.22 4.14
C LEU A 96 24.79 -0.78 5.49
N PRO A 97 25.38 0.02 6.40
CA PRO A 97 25.80 -0.46 7.71
C PRO A 97 24.62 -1.06 8.51
N ALA A 98 24.92 -2.01 9.40
CA ALA A 98 23.92 -2.53 10.32
C ALA A 98 23.34 -1.39 11.19
N GLY A 99 22.04 -1.43 11.43
CA GLY A 99 21.27 -0.36 12.06
C GLY A 99 20.85 0.77 11.11
N ALA A 100 21.27 0.76 9.84
CA ALA A 100 20.78 1.72 8.86
C ALA A 100 19.27 1.59 8.68
N LYS A 101 18.55 2.70 8.85
CA LYS A 101 17.11 2.75 8.67
C LYS A 101 16.77 3.21 7.25
N LEU A 102 16.11 2.35 6.48
CA LEU A 102 15.47 2.72 5.23
C LEU A 102 14.08 3.28 5.52
N ILE A 103 13.87 4.53 5.12
CA ILE A 103 12.59 5.22 5.25
C ILE A 103 12.08 5.52 3.84
N ILE A 104 10.93 4.97 3.51
CA ILE A 104 10.26 5.21 2.23
C ILE A 104 9.00 5.99 2.51
N THR A 105 8.91 7.18 1.92
CA THR A 105 7.73 8.04 2.01
C THR A 105 7.07 8.11 0.64
N ALA A 106 5.79 7.78 0.58
CA ALA A 106 4.95 8.07 -0.57
C ALA A 106 4.02 9.23 -0.19
N ARG A 107 4.07 10.31 -0.96
CA ARG A 107 3.28 11.52 -0.76
C ARG A 107 2.57 11.89 -2.06
N ILE A 108 1.32 12.32 -1.95
CA ILE A 108 0.57 12.93 -3.05
C ILE A 108 0.48 14.43 -2.81
N GLU A 109 0.70 15.20 -3.88
CA GLU A 109 0.37 16.62 -3.91
C GLU A 109 -0.99 16.78 -4.57
N LEU A 110 -1.91 17.39 -3.83
CA LEU A 110 -3.23 17.72 -4.36
C LEU A 110 -3.12 19.01 -5.19
N PRO A 111 -3.87 19.13 -6.29
CA PRO A 111 -3.93 20.39 -7.02
C PRO A 111 -4.46 21.49 -6.08
N PRO A 112 -4.06 22.76 -6.30
CA PRO A 112 -4.66 23.88 -5.59
C PRO A 112 -6.18 23.88 -5.84
N GLU A 113 -6.96 24.25 -4.82
CA GLU A 113 -8.40 24.39 -4.98
C GLU A 113 -8.71 25.40 -6.10
N PRO A 114 -9.67 25.10 -7.00
CA PRO A 114 -10.05 26.03 -8.05
C PRO A 114 -10.57 27.33 -7.40
N GLY A 115 -9.81 28.41 -7.55
CA GLY A 115 -10.11 29.73 -6.98
C GLY A 115 -9.14 30.22 -5.89
N ARG A 116 -8.14 29.42 -5.49
CA ARG A 116 -7.06 29.87 -4.59
C ARG A 116 -5.82 30.23 -5.41
N ASP A 117 -5.80 31.45 -5.94
CA ASP A 117 -4.64 31.99 -6.65
C ASP A 117 -3.39 31.93 -5.74
N THR A 118 -2.35 31.24 -6.20
CA THR A 118 -1.07 31.07 -5.49
C THR A 118 -0.20 32.33 -5.43
N LYS A 119 -0.72 33.49 -5.85
CA LYS A 119 0.07 34.74 -5.99
C LYS A 119 0.16 35.61 -4.73
N THR A 120 -0.48 35.24 -3.61
CA THR A 120 -0.59 36.14 -2.45
C THR A 120 0.32 35.79 -1.26
N ILE A 121 1.13 34.73 -1.36
CA ILE A 121 1.89 34.23 -0.18
C ILE A 121 3.29 34.88 -0.04
N ASP A 122 3.83 35.50 -1.10
CA ASP A 122 5.19 36.09 -1.08
C ASP A 122 5.27 37.56 -0.64
N MET A 123 4.20 38.19 -0.17
CA MET A 123 4.21 39.64 0.17
C MET A 123 4.36 39.97 1.66
N PHE A 124 4.43 39.00 2.58
CA PHE A 124 4.48 39.27 4.03
C PHE A 124 5.73 38.74 4.75
N ALA A 125 6.79 38.36 4.03
CA ALA A 125 8.02 37.83 4.63
C ALA A 125 9.16 38.85 4.84
N GLU A 126 8.97 40.14 4.52
CA GLU A 126 9.99 41.17 4.75
C GLU A 126 9.41 42.38 5.50
N ALA A 127 9.22 42.24 6.81
CA ALA A 127 9.15 43.36 7.73
C ALA A 127 9.60 42.91 9.12
N LYS A 128 10.91 42.86 9.33
CA LYS A 128 11.53 43.01 10.65
C LYS A 128 12.94 43.55 10.54
#